data_AF-A0A9P7HYI1-F1
#
_entry.id   AF-A0A9P7HYI1-F1
#
_cell.length_a   1.000
_cell.length_b   1.000
_cell.length_c   1.000
_cell.angle_alpha   90.00
_cell.angle_beta   90.00
_cell.angle_gamma   90.00
#
_symmetry.space_group_name_H-M   'P 1'
#
loop_
_entity.id
_entity.type
_entity.pdbx_description
1 polymer ?
#
loop_
_entity_poly.entity_id
_entity_poly.type
_entity_poly.pdbx_seq_one_letter_code
_entity_poly.pdbx_strand_id
1 'polypeptide(L)'
;MASLREIVESGSLPGLGRDKHAAQVLWTTEPLPNLRDFDYDEYIKNDEEVYKLIHQLRTDGLAFVTNVPGKVESLATIAERIGPVQDTFYGHTWDVRTVPQAINAAYTSADLGFHTDLLYFQNPPHVQLLHCIQSASKGGASVFADAYKSAVDLFHLDPEAFETLATVPVNYHYNHPNDNVYRTTKPVIDLRPLQVGEKVYTRVQDYAQDYHELSIKNGGSGWSDSVLVEHMLKINWGPPFLAPFSNHQDPLIDNRRMARSCVQVQRIATAVRVFV
;
A
#
# COMPACT_ATOMS: atom_id res chain seq x y z
N MET A 1 5.74 34.70 9.76
CA MET A 1 7.09 34.85 10.37
C MET A 1 7.39 33.79 11.41
N ALA A 2 6.51 33.52 12.39
CA ALA A 2 6.72 32.46 13.40
C ALA A 2 6.87 31.06 12.78
N SER A 3 5.94 30.66 11.90
CA SER A 3 5.98 29.36 11.20
C SER A 3 7.21 29.21 10.30
N LEU A 4 7.70 30.30 9.71
CA LEU A 4 8.90 30.29 8.86
C LEU A 4 10.19 30.13 9.67
N ARG A 5 10.25 30.72 10.88
CA ARG A 5 11.35 30.46 11.81
C ARG A 5 11.31 29.03 12.35
N GLU A 6 10.12 28.53 12.65
CA GLU A 6 9.92 27.15 13.10
C GLU A 6 10.35 26.13 12.03
N ILE A 7 10.11 26.38 10.74
CA ILE A 7 10.65 25.54 9.63
C ILE A 7 12.18 25.55 9.61
N VAL A 8 12.78 26.73 9.72
CA VAL A 8 14.24 26.90 9.65
C VAL A 8 14.91 26.28 10.87
N GLU A 9 14.28 26.35 12.04
CA GLU A 9 14.80 25.80 13.30
C GLU A 9 14.53 24.30 13.45
N SER A 10 13.40 23.79 12.96
CA SER A 10 13.01 22.37 13.09
C SER A 10 13.35 21.51 11.87
N GLY A 11 13.64 22.12 10.71
CA GLY A 11 13.80 21.43 9.44
C GLY A 11 12.50 20.84 8.86
N SER A 12 11.33 21.15 9.44
CA SER A 12 10.04 20.54 9.08
C SER A 12 9.10 21.57 8.43
N LEU A 13 8.50 21.26 7.27
CA LEU A 13 7.56 22.18 6.59
C LEU A 13 6.23 22.28 7.38
N PRO A 14 5.52 23.44 7.38
CA PRO A 14 4.25 23.60 8.08
C PRO A 14 3.18 22.76 7.40
N GLY A 15 2.47 21.93 8.17
CA GLY A 15 1.55 20.91 7.66
C GLY A 15 2.08 19.47 7.81
N LEU A 16 3.38 19.29 8.02
CA LEU A 16 4.00 18.06 8.52
C LEU A 16 3.95 18.03 10.06
N GLY A 17 2.78 18.31 10.65
CA GLY A 17 2.61 18.12 12.08
C GLY A 17 2.91 16.66 12.43
N ARG A 18 3.51 16.39 13.60
CA ARG A 18 3.54 15.03 14.15
C ARG A 18 2.13 14.47 14.04
N ASP A 19 2.01 13.37 13.32
CA ASP A 19 0.76 12.64 13.24
C ASP A 19 0.32 12.34 14.67
N LYS A 20 -0.83 12.90 15.08
CA LYS A 20 -1.34 12.71 16.45
C LYS A 20 -1.92 11.31 16.62
N HIS A 21 -2.09 10.57 15.53
CA HIS A 21 -2.58 9.21 15.54
C HIS A 21 -1.44 8.23 15.85
N ALA A 22 -1.80 7.06 16.35
CA ALA A 22 -0.84 6.03 16.67
C ALA A 22 0.00 5.66 15.44
N ALA A 23 1.29 5.40 15.69
CA ALA A 23 2.20 4.93 14.66
C ALA A 23 1.71 3.60 14.06
N GLN A 24 2.11 3.35 12.83
CA GLN A 24 1.80 2.09 12.16
C GLN A 24 2.48 0.92 12.88
N VAL A 25 1.74 -0.17 13.04
CA VAL A 25 2.26 -1.44 13.50
C VAL A 25 2.70 -2.23 12.27
N LEU A 26 3.98 -2.61 12.24
CA LEU A 26 4.51 -3.50 11.22
C LEU A 26 4.23 -4.95 11.59
N TRP A 27 3.83 -5.76 10.63
CA TRP A 27 3.47 -7.16 10.88
C TRP A 27 4.14 -8.15 9.92
N THR A 28 4.28 -9.38 10.39
CA THR A 28 4.93 -10.51 9.69
C THR A 28 3.90 -11.62 9.46
N THR A 29 4.34 -12.88 9.38
CA THR A 29 3.44 -14.05 9.30
C THR A 29 2.67 -14.31 10.59
N GLU A 30 3.06 -13.69 11.70
CA GLU A 30 2.33 -13.81 12.97
C GLU A 30 0.98 -13.10 12.87
N PRO A 31 -0.09 -13.67 13.46
CA PRO A 31 -1.40 -13.02 13.50
C PRO A 31 -1.30 -11.64 14.13
N LEU A 32 -1.93 -10.65 13.50
CA LEU A 32 -2.08 -9.32 14.06
C LEU A 32 -2.92 -9.42 15.35
N PRO A 33 -2.35 -9.14 16.54
CA PRO A 33 -2.99 -9.45 17.81
C PRO A 33 -4.27 -8.64 18.08
N ASN A 34 -4.41 -7.48 17.44
CA ASN A 34 -5.54 -6.58 17.61
C ASN A 34 -6.40 -6.45 16.34
N LEU A 35 -6.18 -7.31 15.34
CA LEU A 35 -6.99 -7.29 14.12
C LEU A 35 -8.36 -7.88 14.45
N ARG A 36 -9.35 -7.00 14.59
CA ARG A 36 -10.74 -7.41 14.81
C ARG A 36 -11.55 -7.30 13.53
N ASP A 37 -12.58 -8.13 13.48
CA ASP A 37 -13.64 -8.05 12.48
C ASP A 37 -14.73 -7.08 12.95
N PHE A 38 -15.38 -6.42 11.99
CA PHE A 38 -16.47 -5.47 12.22
C PHE A 38 -17.75 -6.06 11.63
N ASP A 39 -18.81 -6.16 12.42
CA ASP A 39 -20.10 -6.61 11.90
C ASP A 39 -20.73 -5.53 10.99
N TYR A 40 -21.30 -5.94 9.85
CA TYR A 40 -21.92 -5.02 8.90
C TYR A 40 -23.04 -4.18 9.52
N ASP A 41 -23.95 -4.81 10.28
CA ASP A 41 -25.11 -4.11 10.82
C ASP A 41 -24.68 -3.09 11.88
N GLU A 42 -23.67 -3.40 12.68
CA GLU A 42 -23.07 -2.47 13.64
C GLU A 42 -22.33 -1.34 12.93
N TYR A 43 -21.50 -1.66 11.93
CA TYR A 43 -20.72 -0.69 11.16
C TYR A 43 -21.60 0.36 10.46
N ILE A 44 -22.70 -0.09 9.84
CA ILE A 44 -23.63 0.80 9.14
C ILE A 44 -24.37 1.74 10.09
N LYS A 45 -24.64 1.32 11.33
CA LYS A 45 -25.49 2.07 12.27
C LYS A 45 -24.69 2.91 13.28
N ASN A 46 -23.42 2.59 13.51
CA ASN A 46 -22.63 3.19 14.60
C ASN A 46 -21.35 3.87 14.08
N ASP A 47 -21.25 5.18 14.28
CA ASP A 47 -20.07 5.96 13.88
C ASP A 47 -18.82 5.63 14.70
N GLU A 48 -18.99 5.11 15.93
CA GLU A 48 -17.87 4.62 16.74
C GLU A 48 -17.21 3.39 16.08
N GLU A 49 -18.01 2.52 15.45
CA GLU A 49 -17.51 1.35 14.72
C GLU A 49 -16.77 1.77 13.44
N VAL A 50 -17.25 2.80 12.75
CA VAL A 50 -16.55 3.40 11.61
C VAL A 50 -15.22 4.00 12.05
N TYR A 51 -15.20 4.75 13.17
CA TYR A 51 -13.98 5.32 13.72
C TYR A 51 -12.95 4.23 14.07
N LYS A 52 -13.38 3.17 14.77
CA LYS A 52 -12.51 2.03 15.09
C LYS A 52 -11.96 1.35 13.84
N LEU A 53 -12.77 1.22 12.79
CA LEU A 53 -12.35 0.64 11.52
C LEU A 53 -11.28 1.51 10.85
N ILE A 54 -11.53 2.82 10.74
CA ILE A 54 -10.56 3.77 10.15
C ILE A 54 -9.27 3.80 10.98
N HIS A 55 -9.38 3.72 12.31
CA HIS A 55 -8.22 3.62 13.18
C HIS A 55 -7.41 2.35 12.89
N GLN A 56 -8.05 1.18 12.84
CA GLN A 56 -7.39 -0.09 12.51
C GLN A 56 -6.77 -0.08 11.10
N LEU A 57 -7.46 0.50 10.12
CA LEU A 57 -6.90 0.71 8.78
C LEU A 57 -5.64 1.58 8.81
N ARG A 58 -5.63 2.64 9.63
CA ARG A 58 -4.45 3.49 9.79
C ARG A 58 -3.30 2.77 10.50
N THR A 59 -3.57 2.06 11.59
CA THR A 59 -2.54 1.43 12.44
C THR A 59 -2.03 0.12 11.87
N ASP A 60 -2.92 -0.74 11.37
CA ASP A 60 -2.61 -2.12 10.95
C ASP A 60 -2.66 -2.31 9.43
N GLY A 61 -3.42 -1.47 8.71
CA GLY A 61 -3.44 -1.44 7.24
C GLY A 61 -4.51 -2.32 6.63
N LEU A 62 -5.20 -3.08 7.47
CA LEU A 62 -6.20 -4.07 7.10
C LEU A 62 -7.39 -3.98 8.06
N ALA A 63 -8.59 -4.14 7.52
CA ALA A 63 -9.80 -4.35 8.30
C ALA A 63 -10.76 -5.26 7.54
N PHE A 64 -11.59 -5.95 8.30
CA PHE A 64 -12.56 -6.89 7.76
C PHE A 64 -13.95 -6.50 8.24
N VAL A 65 -14.90 -6.42 7.31
CA VAL A 65 -16.31 -6.28 7.65
C VAL A 65 -17.00 -7.60 7.33
N THR A 66 -17.65 -8.20 8.32
CA THR A 66 -18.30 -9.51 8.22
C THR A 66 -19.82 -9.35 8.15
N ASN A 67 -20.52 -10.42 7.74
CA ASN A 67 -21.98 -10.45 7.62
C ASN A 67 -22.56 -9.40 6.64
N VAL A 68 -21.76 -8.97 5.66
CA VAL A 68 -22.22 -8.02 4.65
C VAL A 68 -23.17 -8.72 3.69
N PRO A 69 -24.30 -8.07 3.30
CA PRO A 69 -25.22 -8.65 2.33
C PRO A 69 -24.50 -8.87 1.00
N GLY A 70 -24.65 -10.07 0.41
CA GLY A 70 -24.09 -10.46 -0.90
C GLY A 70 -24.77 -9.75 -2.09
N LYS A 71 -24.76 -8.42 -2.07
CA LYS A 71 -25.29 -7.50 -3.07
C LYS A 71 -24.17 -6.58 -3.55
N VAL A 72 -24.23 -6.16 -4.82
CA VAL A 72 -23.18 -5.33 -5.44
C VAL A 72 -23.10 -3.96 -4.75
N GLU A 73 -24.24 -3.41 -4.37
CA GLU A 73 -24.38 -2.07 -3.77
C GLU A 73 -23.79 -1.99 -2.36
N SER A 74 -23.61 -3.12 -1.68
CA SER A 74 -23.08 -3.17 -0.31
C SER A 74 -21.67 -2.57 -0.22
N LEU A 75 -20.85 -2.72 -1.26
CA LEU A 75 -19.47 -2.20 -1.28
C LEU A 75 -19.44 -0.67 -1.24
N ALA A 76 -20.22 -0.03 -2.12
CA ALA A 76 -20.34 1.43 -2.16
C ALA A 76 -20.93 1.97 -0.85
N THR A 77 -21.96 1.30 -0.31
CA THR A 77 -22.58 1.66 0.97
C THR A 77 -21.56 1.68 2.11
N ILE A 78 -20.64 0.70 2.17
CA ILE A 78 -19.58 0.65 3.17
C ILE A 78 -18.57 1.79 2.92
N ALA A 79 -18.12 1.97 1.68
CA ALA A 79 -17.14 2.98 1.33
C ALA A 79 -17.62 4.41 1.68
N GLU A 80 -18.88 4.72 1.36
CA GLU A 80 -19.50 6.04 1.57
C GLU A 80 -19.66 6.42 3.05
N ARG A 81 -19.64 5.46 3.98
CA ARG A 81 -19.55 5.73 5.43
C ARG A 81 -18.18 6.29 5.83
N ILE A 82 -17.12 5.97 5.08
CA ILE A 82 -15.76 6.49 5.29
C ILE A 82 -15.57 7.81 4.55
N GLY A 83 -15.98 7.85 3.27
CA GLY A 83 -15.80 8.99 2.40
C GLY A 83 -16.19 8.68 0.95
N PRO A 84 -16.02 9.64 0.03
CA PRO A 84 -16.41 9.44 -1.36
C PRO A 84 -15.57 8.34 -2.03
N VAL A 85 -16.23 7.51 -2.84
CA VAL A 85 -15.57 6.53 -3.69
C VAL A 85 -14.82 7.27 -4.81
N GLN A 86 -13.59 6.85 -5.08
CA GLN A 86 -12.80 7.39 -6.18
C GLN A 86 -13.17 6.69 -7.49
N ASP A 87 -13.88 7.39 -8.37
CA ASP A 87 -14.17 6.89 -9.71
C ASP A 87 -12.88 6.64 -10.51
N THR A 88 -12.87 5.55 -11.28
CA THR A 88 -11.80 5.22 -12.22
C THR A 88 -12.41 4.89 -13.59
N PHE A 89 -11.58 4.60 -14.60
CA PHE A 89 -12.10 4.12 -15.88
C PHE A 89 -12.72 2.71 -15.79
N TYR A 90 -12.51 1.97 -14.70
CA TYR A 90 -13.28 0.75 -14.41
C TYR A 90 -14.70 1.04 -13.93
N GLY A 91 -15.02 2.31 -13.64
CA GLY A 91 -16.30 2.77 -13.11
C GLY A 91 -16.23 3.16 -11.64
N HIS A 92 -17.40 3.41 -11.07
CA HIS A 92 -17.59 3.73 -9.65
C HIS A 92 -17.27 2.53 -8.74
N THR A 93 -17.73 1.35 -9.15
CA THR A 93 -17.34 0.04 -8.63
C THR A 93 -17.18 -0.92 -9.82
N TRP A 94 -16.45 -2.03 -9.65
CA TRP A 94 -16.31 -3.04 -10.69
C TRP A 94 -16.32 -4.46 -10.14
N ASP A 95 -16.84 -5.39 -10.93
CA ASP A 95 -16.92 -6.80 -10.57
C ASP A 95 -15.63 -7.54 -10.93
N VAL A 96 -15.03 -8.23 -9.96
CA VAL A 96 -13.92 -9.15 -10.19
C VAL A 96 -14.47 -10.56 -10.34
N ARG A 97 -14.58 -11.01 -11.60
CA ARG A 97 -15.02 -12.36 -11.95
C ARG A 97 -14.23 -12.91 -13.11
N THR A 98 -14.07 -14.23 -13.17
CA THR A 98 -13.43 -14.87 -14.32
C THR A 98 -14.30 -14.73 -15.56
N VAL A 99 -13.75 -14.19 -16.65
CA VAL A 99 -14.45 -14.07 -17.95
C VAL A 99 -13.62 -14.68 -19.08
N PRO A 100 -14.25 -15.26 -20.11
CA PRO A 100 -13.54 -15.67 -21.33
C PRO A 100 -12.84 -14.47 -21.98
N GLN A 101 -11.62 -14.67 -22.51
CA GLN A 101 -10.83 -13.62 -23.18
C GLN A 101 -10.61 -12.37 -22.31
N ALA A 102 -10.24 -12.59 -21.04
CA ALA A 102 -9.95 -11.53 -20.09
C ALA A 102 -8.86 -10.57 -20.59
N ILE A 103 -9.21 -9.28 -20.65
CA ILE A 103 -8.34 -8.14 -20.97
C ILE A 103 -7.51 -7.65 -19.77
N ASN A 104 -7.84 -8.14 -18.58
CA ASN A 104 -7.15 -7.84 -17.32
C ASN A 104 -6.88 -9.16 -16.59
N ALA A 105 -5.67 -9.31 -16.05
CA ALA A 105 -5.28 -10.48 -15.27
C ALA A 105 -6.24 -10.75 -14.10
N ALA A 106 -6.81 -9.70 -13.50
CA ALA A 106 -7.81 -9.80 -12.43
C ALA A 106 -9.08 -10.58 -12.84
N TYR A 107 -9.39 -10.67 -14.13
CA TYR A 107 -10.54 -11.41 -14.65
C TYR A 107 -10.16 -12.81 -15.15
N THR A 108 -8.99 -13.31 -14.76
CA THR A 108 -8.54 -14.68 -15.00
C THR A 108 -8.62 -15.52 -13.74
N SER A 109 -8.40 -16.83 -13.84
CA SER A 109 -8.20 -17.71 -12.68
C SER A 109 -6.72 -17.88 -12.32
N ALA A 110 -5.84 -17.07 -12.90
CA ALA A 110 -4.40 -17.15 -12.66
C ALA A 110 -4.03 -16.47 -11.34
N ASP A 111 -2.89 -16.88 -10.78
CA ASP A 111 -2.30 -16.18 -9.64
C ASP A 111 -1.76 -14.82 -10.10
N LEU A 112 -2.14 -13.76 -9.38
CA LEU A 112 -1.73 -12.39 -9.66
C LEU A 112 -0.39 -12.04 -9.01
N GLY A 113 0.07 -12.86 -8.06
CA GLY A 113 1.19 -12.52 -7.20
C GLY A 113 0.92 -11.27 -6.35
N PHE A 114 1.92 -10.92 -5.58
CA PHE A 114 1.90 -9.73 -4.73
C PHE A 114 1.96 -8.45 -5.59
N HIS A 115 0.94 -7.58 -5.51
CA HIS A 115 0.85 -6.33 -6.27
C HIS A 115 0.03 -5.24 -5.55
N THR A 116 0.28 -3.99 -5.93
CA THR A 116 -0.53 -2.79 -5.64
C THR A 116 -1.29 -2.38 -6.89
N ASP A 117 -2.53 -1.93 -6.73
CA ASP A 117 -3.42 -1.65 -7.85
C ASP A 117 -3.18 -0.27 -8.47
N LEU A 118 -3.56 -0.16 -9.75
CA LEU A 118 -3.59 1.09 -10.53
C LEU A 118 -2.27 1.88 -10.53
N LEU A 119 -1.11 1.21 -10.51
CA LEU A 119 0.20 1.88 -10.45
C LEU A 119 0.48 2.81 -11.64
N TYR A 120 -0.24 2.65 -12.74
CA TYR A 120 -0.21 3.55 -13.89
C TYR A 120 -0.90 4.91 -13.63
N PHE A 121 -1.58 5.10 -12.50
CA PHE A 121 -2.03 6.41 -12.01
C PHE A 121 -0.91 7.14 -11.27
N GLN A 122 -0.87 8.46 -11.43
CA GLN A 122 0.03 9.32 -10.66
C GLN A 122 -0.28 9.20 -9.16
N ASN A 123 -1.56 9.26 -8.82
CA ASN A 123 -2.10 9.06 -7.47
C ASN A 123 -3.03 7.84 -7.46
N PRO A 124 -2.49 6.62 -7.23
CA PRO A 124 -3.32 5.43 -7.09
C PRO A 124 -4.21 5.53 -5.83
N PRO A 125 -5.34 4.81 -5.76
CA PRO A 125 -6.22 4.82 -4.60
C PRO A 125 -5.47 4.45 -3.33
N HIS A 126 -5.67 5.24 -2.27
CA HIS A 126 -5.05 4.95 -0.99
C HIS A 126 -5.76 3.84 -0.22
N VAL A 127 -7.07 3.68 -0.46
CA VAL A 127 -7.94 2.68 0.12
C VAL A 127 -8.62 1.91 -1.00
N GLN A 128 -8.62 0.58 -0.93
CA GLN A 128 -9.27 -0.31 -1.89
C GLN A 128 -10.17 -1.30 -1.16
N LEU A 129 -11.48 -1.24 -1.37
CA LEU A 129 -12.40 -2.18 -0.75
C LEU A 129 -12.70 -3.34 -1.70
N LEU A 130 -12.79 -4.56 -1.18
CA LEU A 130 -13.15 -5.77 -1.92
C LEU A 130 -14.28 -6.52 -1.23
N HIS A 131 -15.36 -6.76 -1.97
CA HIS A 131 -16.52 -7.48 -1.48
C HIS A 131 -16.65 -8.87 -2.11
N CYS A 132 -16.56 -9.92 -1.28
CA CYS A 132 -16.84 -11.27 -1.72
C CYS A 132 -18.36 -11.51 -1.75
N ILE A 133 -18.97 -11.36 -2.92
CA ILE A 133 -20.38 -11.69 -3.14
C ILE A 133 -20.57 -13.20 -3.29
N GLN A 134 -19.63 -13.86 -3.99
CA GLN A 134 -19.64 -15.29 -4.21
C GLN A 134 -18.20 -15.81 -4.13
N SER A 135 -17.97 -16.78 -3.22
CA SER A 135 -16.68 -17.43 -3.07
C SER A 135 -16.48 -18.55 -4.12
N ALA A 136 -15.22 -18.81 -4.45
CA ALA A 136 -14.85 -19.93 -5.28
C ALA A 136 -14.99 -21.25 -4.51
N SER A 137 -15.42 -22.33 -5.18
CA SER A 137 -15.52 -23.66 -4.57
C SER A 137 -14.15 -24.28 -4.25
N LYS A 138 -13.07 -23.77 -4.86
CA LYS A 138 -11.68 -24.16 -4.59
C LYS A 138 -10.73 -23.02 -4.95
N GLY A 139 -9.73 -22.78 -4.10
CA GLY A 139 -8.76 -21.69 -4.32
C GLY A 139 -9.38 -20.31 -4.02
N GLY A 140 -8.80 -19.24 -4.58
CA GLY A 140 -9.34 -17.88 -4.43
C GLY A 140 -9.12 -17.26 -3.04
N ALA A 141 -8.27 -17.84 -2.19
CA ALA A 141 -7.97 -17.29 -0.88
C ALA A 141 -7.15 -16.00 -1.00
N SER A 142 -7.61 -14.90 -0.40
CA SER A 142 -6.79 -13.71 -0.20
C SER A 142 -5.72 -13.90 0.84
N VAL A 143 -4.49 -13.56 0.44
CA VAL A 143 -3.39 -13.29 1.35
C VAL A 143 -2.99 -11.82 1.24
N PHE A 144 -2.22 -11.38 2.22
CA PHE A 144 -1.77 -10.01 2.36
C PHE A 144 -0.31 -10.01 2.80
N ALA A 145 0.41 -8.94 2.48
CA ALA A 145 1.76 -8.70 2.96
C ALA A 145 1.91 -7.23 3.35
N ASP A 146 2.61 -6.99 4.46
CA ASP A 146 3.01 -5.67 4.88
C ASP A 146 4.20 -5.20 4.01
N ALA A 147 3.89 -4.31 3.09
CA ALA A 147 4.88 -3.78 2.16
C ALA A 147 5.93 -2.90 2.87
N TYR A 148 5.55 -2.22 3.95
CA TYR A 148 6.46 -1.38 4.72
C TYR A 148 7.40 -2.24 5.55
N LYS A 149 6.89 -3.31 6.18
CA LYS A 149 7.75 -4.29 6.84
C LYS A 149 8.73 -4.93 5.86
N SER A 150 8.25 -5.28 4.66
CA SER A 150 9.11 -5.84 3.61
C SER A 150 10.21 -4.86 3.17
N ALA A 151 9.89 -3.57 3.06
CA ALA A 151 10.86 -2.52 2.74
C ALA A 151 11.87 -2.30 3.88
N VAL A 152 11.43 -2.31 5.14
CA VAL A 152 12.33 -2.25 6.31
C VAL A 152 13.26 -3.47 6.34
N ASP A 153 12.73 -4.67 6.09
CA ASP A 153 13.56 -5.87 6.02
C ASP A 153 14.59 -5.75 4.88
N LEU A 154 14.17 -5.29 3.70
CA LEU A 154 15.10 -5.05 2.59
C LEU A 154 16.18 -4.03 2.95
N PHE A 155 15.82 -2.94 3.64
CA PHE A 155 16.78 -1.93 4.08
C PHE A 155 17.90 -2.53 4.95
N HIS A 156 17.57 -3.50 5.81
CA HIS A 156 18.54 -4.18 6.66
C HIS A 156 19.29 -5.31 5.96
N LEU A 157 18.62 -6.06 5.08
CA LEU A 157 19.21 -7.23 4.39
C LEU A 157 20.11 -6.82 3.23
N ASP A 158 19.66 -5.87 2.41
CA ASP A 158 20.36 -5.38 1.22
C ASP A 158 20.06 -3.88 1.01
N PRO A 159 20.81 -3.00 1.69
CA PRO A 159 20.60 -1.58 1.58
C PRO A 159 20.76 -1.05 0.15
N GLU A 160 21.65 -1.63 -0.67
CA GLU A 160 21.86 -1.16 -2.05
C GLU A 160 20.67 -1.52 -2.94
N ALA A 161 20.05 -2.69 -2.74
CA ALA A 161 18.78 -3.02 -3.37
C ALA A 161 17.65 -2.08 -2.91
N PHE A 162 17.58 -1.75 -1.61
CA PHE A 162 16.63 -0.76 -1.11
C PHE A 162 16.82 0.60 -1.82
N GLU A 163 18.06 1.13 -1.86
CA GLU A 163 18.36 2.41 -2.52
C GLU A 163 18.00 2.37 -4.01
N THR A 164 18.27 1.24 -4.69
CA THR A 164 17.88 1.04 -6.07
C THR A 164 16.36 1.13 -6.24
N LEU A 165 15.59 0.43 -5.41
CA LEU A 165 14.12 0.46 -5.47
C LEU A 165 13.53 1.82 -5.07
N ALA A 166 14.24 2.60 -4.25
CA ALA A 166 13.83 3.92 -3.82
C ALA A 166 14.15 5.05 -4.82
N THR A 167 15.17 4.87 -5.65
CA THR A 167 15.69 5.94 -6.52
C THR A 167 15.54 5.66 -8.01
N VAL A 168 15.56 4.40 -8.45
CA VAL A 168 15.43 4.06 -9.86
C VAL A 168 13.96 4.07 -10.27
N PRO A 169 13.56 4.96 -11.20
CA PRO A 169 12.18 5.05 -11.61
C PRO A 169 11.75 3.84 -12.45
N VAL A 170 10.56 3.31 -12.16
CA VAL A 170 9.91 2.23 -12.90
C VAL A 170 8.75 2.81 -13.71
N ASN A 171 8.59 2.31 -14.94
CA ASN A 171 7.51 2.71 -15.84
C ASN A 171 6.30 1.79 -15.66
N TYR A 172 5.19 2.34 -15.18
CA TYR A 172 3.89 1.66 -15.08
C TYR A 172 2.99 2.11 -16.21
N HIS A 173 2.36 1.17 -16.91
CA HIS A 173 1.40 1.49 -17.96
C HIS A 173 0.13 0.66 -17.89
N TYR A 174 -0.92 1.21 -18.51
CA TYR A 174 -2.12 0.50 -18.91
C TYR A 174 -2.41 0.91 -20.35
N ASN A 175 -2.63 -0.07 -21.23
CA ASN A 175 -2.96 0.17 -22.63
C ASN A 175 -4.13 -0.72 -23.01
N HIS A 176 -5.33 -0.15 -23.03
CA HIS A 176 -6.50 -0.84 -23.54
C HIS A 176 -6.76 -0.40 -24.99
N PRO A 177 -6.73 -1.33 -25.97
CA PRO A 177 -6.96 -0.98 -27.38
C PRO A 177 -8.27 -0.22 -27.57
N ASN A 178 -8.21 0.90 -28.30
CA ASN A 178 -9.33 1.79 -28.60
C ASN A 178 -10.03 2.41 -27.37
N ASP A 179 -9.37 2.42 -26.21
CA ASP A 179 -9.90 2.99 -24.98
C ASP A 179 -8.79 3.74 -24.22
N ASN A 180 -8.68 3.59 -22.90
CA ASN A 180 -7.82 4.41 -22.08
C ASN A 180 -6.34 3.94 -22.12
N VAL A 181 -5.44 4.93 -22.13
CA VAL A 181 -3.99 4.73 -22.02
C VAL A 181 -3.45 5.55 -20.85
N TYR A 182 -2.88 4.87 -19.86
CA TYR A 182 -2.25 5.51 -18.70
C TYR A 182 -0.77 5.14 -18.63
N ARG A 183 0.05 6.11 -18.23
CA ARG A 183 1.48 5.92 -17.99
C ARG A 183 1.94 6.78 -16.82
N THR A 184 2.69 6.18 -15.92
CA THR A 184 3.34 6.87 -14.80
C THR A 184 4.73 6.29 -14.60
N THR A 185 5.67 7.16 -14.24
CA THR A 185 7.04 6.78 -13.93
C THR A 185 7.35 7.17 -12.50
N LYS A 186 7.67 6.20 -11.64
CA LYS A 186 7.93 6.42 -10.20
C LYS A 186 8.73 5.26 -9.62
N PRO A 187 9.50 5.46 -8.53
CA PRO A 187 10.22 4.38 -7.87
C PRO A 187 9.27 3.36 -7.23
N VAL A 188 9.78 2.18 -6.92
CA VAL A 188 9.04 1.14 -6.21
C VAL A 188 8.82 1.55 -4.75
N ILE A 189 9.84 2.08 -4.08
CA ILE A 189 9.73 2.61 -2.72
C ILE A 189 9.68 4.13 -2.85
N ASP A 190 8.50 4.71 -2.74
CA ASP A 190 8.34 6.16 -2.83
C ASP A 190 8.58 6.78 -1.45
N LEU A 191 9.61 7.61 -1.35
CA LEU A 191 10.02 8.28 -0.13
C LEU A 191 9.66 9.76 -0.15
N ARG A 192 9.33 10.30 1.01
CA ARG A 192 9.34 11.75 1.22
C ARG A 192 10.74 12.29 0.95
N PRO A 193 10.86 13.58 0.55
CA PRO A 193 12.15 14.25 0.51
C PRO A 193 12.89 14.06 1.85
N LEU A 194 14.09 13.49 1.77
CA LEU A 194 14.95 13.26 2.92
C LEU A 194 15.75 14.53 3.15
N GLN A 195 15.55 15.19 4.30
CA GLN A 195 16.14 16.49 4.55
C GLN A 195 16.47 16.69 6.03
N VAL A 196 17.64 17.28 6.29
CA VAL A 196 18.08 17.73 7.62
C VAL A 196 18.57 19.17 7.48
N GLY A 197 17.87 20.11 8.10
CA GLY A 197 18.14 21.54 7.91
C GLY A 197 18.00 21.92 6.43
N GLU A 198 19.06 22.43 5.81
CA GLU A 198 19.10 22.76 4.36
C GLU A 198 19.66 21.62 3.49
N LYS A 199 20.19 20.55 4.09
CA LYS A 199 20.80 19.43 3.36
C LYS A 199 19.73 18.45 2.91
N VAL A 200 19.65 18.19 1.61
CA VAL A 200 18.77 17.19 0.99
C VAL A 200 19.59 15.95 0.64
N TYR A 201 19.02 14.77 0.87
CA TYR A 201 19.69 13.48 0.69
C TYR A 201 19.02 12.69 -0.42
N THR A 202 19.82 11.99 -1.20
CA THR A 202 19.36 11.01 -2.19
C THR A 202 19.44 9.59 -1.68
N ARG A 203 20.37 9.31 -0.75
CA ARG A 203 20.54 8.00 -0.11
C ARG A 203 19.92 8.03 1.29
N VAL A 204 19.13 7.02 1.62
CA VAL A 204 18.58 6.84 2.96
C VAL A 204 19.67 6.61 3.99
N GLN A 205 20.75 5.89 3.64
CA GLN A 205 21.85 5.65 4.58
C GLN A 205 22.53 6.94 5.06
N ASP A 206 22.80 7.87 4.15
CA ASP A 206 23.42 9.16 4.48
C ASP A 206 22.47 10.02 5.33
N TYR A 207 21.18 9.99 5.00
CA TYR A 207 20.14 10.66 5.79
C TYR A 207 20.05 10.06 7.20
N ALA A 208 20.05 8.73 7.31
CA ALA A 208 19.90 8.01 8.57
C ALA A 208 21.04 8.34 9.54
N GLN A 209 22.28 8.43 9.04
CA GLN A 209 23.45 8.80 9.84
C GLN A 209 23.32 10.22 10.41
N ASP A 210 23.09 11.21 9.53
CA ASP A 210 23.00 12.61 9.95
C ASP A 210 21.78 12.87 10.85
N TYR A 211 20.65 12.22 10.54
CA TYR A 211 19.45 12.26 11.38
C TYR A 211 19.73 11.66 12.77
N HIS A 212 20.42 10.52 12.83
CA HIS A 212 20.78 9.88 14.10
C HIS A 212 21.61 10.83 14.98
N GLU A 213 22.68 11.40 14.43
CA GLU A 213 23.56 12.32 15.16
C GLU A 213 22.80 13.57 15.65
N LEU A 214 21.98 14.18 14.79
CA LEU A 214 21.17 15.34 15.16
C LEU A 214 20.14 15.01 16.25
N SER A 215 19.45 13.86 16.11
CA SER A 215 18.44 13.40 17.06
C SER A 215 19.07 13.18 18.44
N ILE A 216 20.21 12.48 18.52
CA ILE A 216 20.93 12.27 19.78
C ILE A 216 21.39 13.60 20.40
N LYS A 217 21.94 14.51 19.59
CA LYS A 217 22.38 15.84 20.05
C LYS A 217 21.23 16.64 20.67
N ASN A 218 20.01 16.45 20.18
CA ASN A 218 18.80 17.11 20.66
C ASN A 218 18.07 16.32 21.78
N GLY A 219 18.67 15.25 22.32
CA GLY A 219 18.10 14.44 23.40
C GLY A 219 17.05 13.42 22.94
N GLY A 220 16.98 13.11 21.65
CA GLY A 220 16.14 12.07 21.07
C GLY A 220 16.76 10.67 21.14
N SER A 221 16.10 9.70 20.51
CA SER A 221 16.52 8.28 20.49
C SER A 221 17.38 7.88 19.28
N GLY A 222 17.66 8.81 18.36
CA GLY A 222 18.37 8.49 17.11
C GLY A 222 17.46 7.87 16.03
N TRP A 223 18.10 7.36 14.98
CA TRP A 223 17.45 6.59 13.91
C TRP A 223 16.77 5.31 14.43
N SER A 224 15.63 4.96 13.83
CA SER A 224 14.94 3.68 14.04
C SER A 224 14.09 3.32 12.82
N ASP A 225 13.62 2.07 12.75
CA ASP A 225 12.71 1.61 11.68
C ASP A 225 11.44 2.47 11.59
N SER A 226 10.95 2.99 12.72
CA SER A 226 9.80 3.90 12.73
C SER A 226 10.07 5.20 11.97
N VAL A 227 11.30 5.72 12.03
CA VAL A 227 11.70 6.91 11.27
C VAL A 227 11.71 6.59 9.78
N LEU A 228 12.22 5.42 9.38
CA LEU A 228 12.16 4.99 7.98
C LEU A 228 10.70 4.88 7.49
N VAL A 229 9.85 4.25 8.28
CA VAL A 229 8.41 4.10 7.98
C VAL A 229 7.72 5.45 7.82
N GLU A 230 8.02 6.43 8.67
CA GLU A 230 7.46 7.79 8.56
C GLU A 230 7.86 8.51 7.26
N HIS A 231 8.99 8.12 6.64
CA HIS A 231 9.45 8.64 5.36
C HIS A 231 8.91 7.87 4.16
N MET A 232 8.39 6.65 4.34
CA MET A 232 7.77 5.89 3.25
C MET A 232 6.39 6.46 2.94
N LEU A 233 6.24 7.01 1.73
CA LEU A 233 4.96 7.48 1.22
C LEU A 233 4.13 6.33 0.68
N LYS A 234 4.69 5.48 -0.17
CA LYS A 234 3.98 4.34 -0.78
C LYS A 234 4.94 3.31 -1.32
N ILE A 235 4.49 2.06 -1.35
CA ILE A 235 5.16 0.99 -2.08
C ILE A 235 4.40 0.72 -3.38
N ASN A 236 5.02 1.02 -4.51
CA ASN A 236 4.52 0.79 -5.86
C ASN A 236 4.98 -0.60 -6.37
N TRP A 237 4.65 -1.66 -5.63
CA TRP A 237 5.07 -3.00 -6.04
C TRP A 237 4.07 -3.64 -7.01
N GLY A 238 4.57 -4.19 -8.11
CA GLY A 238 3.78 -5.02 -9.02
C GLY A 238 4.70 -5.98 -9.77
N PRO A 239 4.27 -7.22 -10.05
CA PRO A 239 5.05 -8.18 -10.83
C PRO A 239 5.35 -7.61 -12.23
N PRO A 240 6.32 -8.17 -12.97
CA PRO A 240 6.87 -7.63 -14.23
C PRO A 240 5.84 -7.40 -15.37
N PHE A 241 4.57 -7.71 -15.16
CA PHE A 241 3.47 -7.32 -16.05
C PHE A 241 3.14 -5.83 -15.99
N LEU A 242 3.58 -5.11 -14.95
CA LEU A 242 3.36 -3.66 -14.79
C LEU A 242 4.63 -2.82 -14.92
N ALA A 243 5.80 -3.45 -15.03
CA ALA A 243 7.09 -2.79 -15.10
C ALA A 243 7.94 -3.47 -16.19
N PRO A 244 8.29 -2.78 -17.29
CA PRO A 244 9.17 -3.35 -18.30
C PRO A 244 10.60 -3.32 -17.76
N PHE A 245 10.96 -4.29 -16.92
CA PHE A 245 12.37 -4.65 -16.83
C PHE A 245 12.72 -5.35 -18.15
N SER A 246 13.80 -4.90 -18.80
CA SER A 246 14.34 -5.60 -19.96
C SER A 246 14.78 -6.99 -19.51
N ASN A 247 13.93 -8.00 -19.74
CA ASN A 247 14.27 -9.40 -19.55
C ASN A 247 15.34 -9.76 -20.58
N HIS A 248 16.61 -9.52 -20.26
CA HIS A 248 17.66 -10.37 -20.80
C HIS A 248 17.37 -11.78 -20.27
N GLN A 249 17.06 -12.69 -21.19
CA GLN A 249 16.65 -14.06 -20.93
C GLN A 249 17.71 -14.76 -20.07
N ASP A 250 17.38 -15.08 -18.81
CA ASP A 250 18.16 -16.02 -18.00
C ASP A 250 17.40 -17.36 -17.93
N PRO A 251 17.89 -18.43 -18.57
CA PRO A 251 17.15 -19.68 -18.76
C PRO A 251 17.08 -20.61 -17.53
N LEU A 252 17.41 -20.13 -16.32
CA LEU A 252 17.66 -21.02 -15.16
C LEU A 252 16.60 -21.00 -14.03
N ILE A 253 15.47 -20.30 -14.17
CA ILE A 253 14.44 -20.32 -13.11
C ILE A 253 13.43 -21.46 -13.35
N ASP A 254 13.66 -22.60 -12.68
CA ASP A 254 12.77 -23.76 -12.62
C ASP A 254 11.53 -23.46 -11.76
N ASN A 255 10.39 -23.21 -12.41
CA ASN A 255 9.09 -22.86 -11.81
C ASN A 255 8.36 -24.04 -11.12
N ARG A 256 9.08 -24.95 -10.45
CA ARG A 256 8.49 -26.13 -9.80
C ARG A 256 8.55 -26.03 -8.29
N ARG A 257 7.63 -25.27 -7.70
CA ARG A 257 6.95 -25.48 -6.40
C ARG A 257 6.59 -24.15 -5.78
N MET A 258 5.38 -23.65 -6.02
CA MET A 258 4.69 -22.78 -5.07
C MET A 258 3.19 -23.12 -5.06
N ALA A 259 2.67 -23.35 -3.85
CA ALA A 259 1.25 -23.57 -3.60
C ALA A 259 0.48 -22.26 -3.76
N ARG A 260 -0.81 -22.35 -4.10
CA ARG A 260 -1.57 -21.40 -4.92
C ARG A 260 -2.66 -20.66 -4.11
N SER A 261 -2.77 -19.34 -4.26
CA SER A 261 -3.81 -18.47 -3.65
C SER A 261 -3.96 -17.13 -4.43
N CYS A 262 -5.04 -16.36 -4.23
CA CYS A 262 -5.39 -15.12 -4.96
C CYS A 262 -5.25 -13.89 -4.05
N VAL A 263 -4.29 -12.99 -4.25
CA VAL A 263 -3.65 -12.22 -3.15
C VAL A 263 -3.44 -10.75 -3.52
N GLN A 264 -3.52 -9.84 -2.54
CA GLN A 264 -3.30 -8.40 -2.72
C GLN A 264 -2.23 -7.89 -1.72
N VAL A 265 -1.23 -7.10 -2.17
CA VAL A 265 -0.25 -6.43 -1.29
C VAL A 265 -0.77 -5.06 -0.93
N GLN A 266 -0.59 -4.66 0.32
CA GLN A 266 -1.07 -3.35 0.74
C GLN A 266 -0.23 -2.66 1.79
N ARG A 267 0.23 -1.48 1.38
CA ARG A 267 0.23 -0.15 2.04
C ARG A 267 1.04 0.76 1.08
N ILE A 268 0.50 1.39 0.03
CA ILE A 268 -0.74 2.17 -0.15
C ILE A 268 -1.70 1.52 -1.15
N ALA A 269 -2.69 0.87 -0.57
CA ALA A 269 -4.05 0.57 -1.00
C ALA A 269 -4.58 -0.11 0.26
N THR A 270 -5.74 0.22 0.78
CA THR A 270 -6.21 -0.26 2.10
C THR A 270 -7.41 -1.17 1.92
N ALA A 271 -7.27 -2.46 2.21
CA ALA A 271 -8.24 -3.52 1.97
C ALA A 271 -9.23 -3.52 3.10
N VAL A 272 -10.46 -3.16 2.77
CA VAL A 272 -11.62 -3.71 3.46
C VAL A 272 -11.97 -4.97 2.69
N ARG A 273 -11.57 -6.14 3.20
CA ARG A 273 -12.08 -7.41 2.67
C ARG A 273 -13.37 -7.73 3.41
N VAL A 274 -14.42 -7.92 2.64
CA VAL A 274 -15.71 -8.36 3.15
C VAL A 274 -15.84 -9.86 2.93
N PHE A 275 -16.10 -10.61 4.01
CA PHE A 275 -16.41 -12.04 3.95
C PHE A 275 -17.91 -12.29 4.09
N VAL A 276 -18.38 -13.28 3.34
CA VAL A 276 -19.56 -14.11 3.61
C VAL A 276 -19.06 -15.55 3.79
#